data_AF-A0A8J8B125-F1
#
_entry.id   AF-A0A8J8B125-F1
#
_cell.length_a   1.000
_cell.length_b   1.000
_cell.length_c   1.000
_cell.angle_alpha   90.00
_cell.angle_beta   90.00
_cell.angle_gamma   90.00
#
_symmetry.space_group_name_H-M   'P 1'
#
loop_
_entity.id
_entity.type
_entity.pdbx_description
1 polymer ?
#
loop_
_entity_poly.entity_id
_entity_poly.type
_entity_poly.pdbx_seq_one_letter_code
_entity_poly.pdbx_strand_id
1 'polypeptide(L)'
;DYKDFQARVAGETPSEFPVINAAELTIDGVEFEGVALLGEGTRTAVGGALLAAMNTASEYGFGAVIAALPGFLVVANALQGIPDPLVNEAVTVTALAGITGSASGGMSIALAAMAETFIANAEAAGIPMEVLHRVAAMASGGMDTLPHNGAVITLLAVTGLTHRQAYGDIFAITVIKTLAVFTIIGLFYLTGWV
;
A
#
# COMPACT_ATOMS: atom_id res chain seq x y z
N ASP A 1 -18.57 -15.22 22.24
CA ASP A 1 -18.39 -15.69 20.85
C ASP A 1 -17.03 -15.38 20.24
N TYR A 2 -15.95 -15.92 20.82
CA TYR A 2 -14.63 -15.88 20.18
C TYR A 2 -14.46 -17.00 19.14
N LYS A 3 -15.17 -18.12 19.33
CA LYS A 3 -15.16 -19.27 18.42
C LYS A 3 -15.82 -18.97 17.07
N ASP A 4 -16.89 -18.18 17.07
CA ASP A 4 -17.54 -17.72 15.84
C ASP A 4 -16.70 -16.70 15.05
N PHE A 5 -15.85 -15.92 15.74
CA PHE A 5 -14.91 -15.01 15.09
C PHE A 5 -13.80 -15.77 14.35
N GLN A 6 -13.22 -16.80 14.97
CA GLN A 6 -12.22 -17.68 14.34
C GLN A 6 -12.81 -18.38 13.09
N ALA A 7 -14.05 -18.89 13.18
CA ALA A 7 -14.71 -19.58 12.08
C ALA A 7 -15.02 -18.66 10.89
N ARG A 8 -15.32 -17.37 11.13
CA ARG A 8 -15.59 -16.39 10.07
C ARG A 8 -14.32 -15.90 9.36
N VAL A 9 -13.17 -15.96 10.03
CA VAL A 9 -11.86 -15.53 9.50
C VAL A 9 -11.11 -16.69 8.81
N ALA A 10 -11.51 -17.93 9.10
CA ALA A 10 -10.95 -19.14 8.49
C ALA A 10 -11.75 -19.64 7.27
N GLY A 11 -12.58 -18.78 6.66
CA GLY A 11 -13.42 -19.15 5.52
C GLY A 11 -12.59 -19.70 4.35
N GLU A 12 -12.97 -20.88 3.83
CA GLU A 12 -12.32 -21.63 2.75
C GLU A 12 -12.40 -20.96 1.36
N THR A 13 -12.52 -19.63 1.28
CA THR A 13 -12.54 -18.90 0.02
C THR A 13 -11.17 -18.29 -0.29
N PRO A 14 -10.61 -18.46 -1.51
CA PRO A 14 -9.23 -18.04 -1.84
C PRO A 14 -8.95 -16.54 -1.80
N SER A 15 -9.92 -15.71 -1.43
CA SER A 15 -9.87 -14.24 -1.49
C SER A 15 -9.72 -13.56 -0.12
N GLU A 16 -9.71 -14.29 0.99
CA GLU A 16 -9.50 -13.71 2.32
C GLU A 16 -8.03 -13.84 2.75
N PHE A 17 -7.39 -12.71 3.05
CA PHE A 17 -6.07 -12.67 3.65
C PHE A 17 -6.08 -13.50 4.95
N PRO A 18 -5.26 -14.55 5.09
CA PRO A 18 -5.25 -15.34 6.30
C PRO A 18 -4.72 -14.48 7.45
N VAL A 19 -5.61 -14.05 8.34
CA VAL A 19 -5.22 -13.43 9.60
C VAL A 19 -4.46 -14.51 10.37
N ILE A 20 -3.17 -14.30 10.60
CA ILE A 20 -2.35 -15.17 11.43
C ILE A 20 -2.96 -15.17 12.83
N ASN A 21 -3.83 -16.13 13.09
CA ASN A 21 -4.28 -16.41 14.43
C ASN A 21 -3.11 -17.05 15.17
N ALA A 22 -2.65 -16.38 16.22
CA ALA A 22 -1.76 -16.93 17.22
C ALA A 22 -2.44 -18.16 17.83
N ALA A 23 -2.19 -19.32 17.23
CA ALA A 23 -2.50 -20.61 17.83
C ALA A 23 -1.68 -20.71 19.12
N GLU A 24 -2.38 -20.90 20.21
CA GLU A 24 -1.85 -21.28 21.52
C GLU A 24 -0.92 -22.48 21.33
N LEU A 25 0.38 -22.23 21.34
CA LEU A 25 1.42 -23.20 21.09
C LEU A 25 1.67 -23.95 22.41
N THR A 26 0.80 -24.91 22.73
CA THR A 26 1.10 -25.91 23.76
C THR A 26 2.27 -26.76 23.25
N ILE A 27 3.46 -26.47 23.79
CA ILE A 27 4.68 -27.23 23.52
C ILE A 27 4.59 -28.54 24.32
N ASP A 28 4.06 -29.58 23.69
CA ASP A 28 4.23 -30.96 24.15
C ASP A 28 5.39 -31.61 23.39
N GLY A 29 6.57 -31.59 24.03
CA GLY A 29 7.72 -32.41 23.62
C GLY A 29 8.54 -31.89 22.44
N VAL A 30 9.83 -32.25 22.44
CA VAL A 30 10.74 -32.03 21.32
C VAL A 30 10.70 -33.28 20.43
N GLU A 31 9.75 -33.33 19.50
CA GLU A 31 9.78 -34.29 18.39
C GLU A 31 10.15 -33.58 17.08
N PHE A 32 10.80 -34.33 16.18
CA PHE A 32 11.23 -33.90 14.84
C PHE A 32 10.07 -33.55 13.87
N GLU A 33 8.92 -33.09 14.37
CA GLU A 33 7.77 -32.59 13.58
C GLU A 33 8.04 -31.21 12.96
N GLY A 34 9.06 -30.47 13.44
CA GLY A 34 9.39 -29.13 12.94
C GLY A 34 9.71 -29.05 11.45
N VAL A 35 10.19 -30.13 10.82
CA VAL A 35 10.52 -30.16 9.37
C VAL A 35 9.25 -30.32 8.52
N ALA A 36 8.28 -31.10 9.00
CA ALA A 36 6.99 -31.27 8.33
C ALA A 36 6.14 -30.00 8.43
N LEU A 37 6.11 -29.38 9.62
CA LEU A 37 5.47 -28.08 9.84
C LEU A 37 6.13 -26.95 9.03
N LEU A 38 7.47 -26.93 8.91
CA LEU A 38 8.16 -26.02 7.98
C LEU A 38 7.75 -26.28 6.53
N GLY A 39 7.62 -27.54 6.10
CA GLY A 39 7.23 -27.90 4.74
C GLY A 39 5.81 -27.43 4.38
N GLU A 40 4.83 -27.68 5.25
CA GLU A 40 3.44 -27.25 5.06
C GLU A 40 3.25 -25.74 5.24
N GLY A 41 3.91 -25.16 6.25
CA GLY A 41 3.92 -23.70 6.47
C GLY A 41 4.55 -22.95 5.30
N THR A 42 5.66 -23.47 4.73
CA THR A 42 6.30 -22.88 3.55
C THR A 42 5.42 -23.00 2.30
N ARG A 43 4.72 -24.13 2.09
CA ARG A 43 3.78 -24.25 0.96
C ARG A 43 2.66 -23.22 1.03
N THR A 44 2.09 -23.04 2.23
CA THR A 44 1.03 -22.05 2.46
C THR A 44 1.55 -20.63 2.26
N ALA A 45 2.74 -20.32 2.79
CA ALA A 45 3.40 -19.02 2.61
C ALA A 45 3.74 -18.72 1.15
N VAL A 46 4.23 -19.70 0.39
CA VAL A 46 4.50 -19.56 -1.06
C VAL A 46 3.20 -19.32 -1.82
N GLY A 47 2.11 -20.01 -1.46
CA GLY A 47 0.79 -19.77 -2.04
C GLY A 47 0.32 -18.33 -1.83
N GLY A 48 0.44 -17.80 -0.61
CA GLY A 48 0.09 -16.40 -0.30
C GLY A 48 1.00 -15.38 -1.02
N ALA A 49 2.31 -15.63 -1.05
CA ALA A 49 3.28 -14.75 -1.71
C ALA A 49 3.08 -14.69 -3.23
N LEU A 50 2.69 -15.81 -3.87
CA LEU A 50 2.39 -15.84 -5.30
C LEU A 50 1.21 -14.93 -5.66
N LEU A 51 0.13 -14.96 -4.87
CA LEU A 51 -1.01 -14.07 -5.08
C LEU A 51 -0.62 -12.60 -4.93
N ALA A 52 0.15 -12.26 -3.88
CA ALA A 52 0.65 -10.90 -3.69
C ALA A 52 1.54 -10.44 -4.86
N ALA A 53 2.45 -11.29 -5.32
CA ALA A 53 3.34 -10.99 -6.44
C ALA A 53 2.58 -10.81 -7.76
N MET A 54 1.56 -11.64 -8.02
CA MET A 54 0.71 -11.52 -9.21
C MET A 54 -0.12 -10.23 -9.20
N ASN A 55 -0.62 -9.82 -8.03
CA ASN A 55 -1.32 -8.54 -7.91
C ASN A 55 -0.40 -7.38 -8.27
N THR A 56 0.80 -7.30 -7.67
CA THR A 56 1.78 -6.25 -8.00
C THR A 56 2.20 -6.27 -9.47
N ALA A 57 2.45 -7.45 -10.04
CA ALA A 57 2.82 -7.59 -11.46
C ALA A 57 1.70 -7.13 -12.39
N SER A 58 0.44 -7.45 -12.06
CA SER A 58 -0.73 -7.01 -12.82
C SER A 58 -0.94 -5.49 -12.72
N GLU A 59 -0.74 -4.91 -11.53
CA GLU A 59 -0.82 -3.47 -11.29
C GLU A 59 0.25 -2.72 -12.11
N TYR A 60 1.48 -3.24 -12.16
CA TYR A 60 2.55 -2.65 -12.97
C TYR A 60 2.24 -2.73 -14.48
N GLY A 61 1.74 -3.87 -14.96
CA GLY A 61 1.30 -4.03 -16.35
C GLY A 61 0.14 -3.09 -16.71
N PHE A 62 -0.84 -2.93 -15.83
CA PHE A 62 -1.92 -1.97 -15.98
C PHE A 62 -1.40 -0.52 -15.99
N GLY A 63 -0.47 -0.20 -15.10
CA GLY A 63 0.18 1.12 -15.04
C GLY A 63 0.86 1.51 -16.34
N ALA A 64 1.57 0.58 -16.98
CA ALA A 64 2.19 0.82 -18.28
C ALA A 64 1.16 1.14 -19.39
N VAL A 65 -0.01 0.49 -19.36
CA VAL A 65 -1.10 0.81 -20.29
C VAL A 65 -1.68 2.18 -19.99
N ILE A 66 -1.97 2.48 -18.71
CA ILE A 66 -2.49 3.79 -18.28
C ILE A 66 -1.53 4.93 -18.65
N ALA A 67 -0.23 4.74 -18.46
CA ALA A 67 0.80 5.72 -18.83
C ALA A 67 0.78 6.05 -20.35
N ALA A 68 0.36 5.09 -21.19
CA ALA A 68 0.22 5.28 -22.63
C ALA A 68 -1.09 5.98 -23.04
N LEU A 69 -2.05 6.17 -22.13
CA LEU A 69 -3.32 6.82 -22.46
C LEU A 69 -3.17 8.36 -22.57
N PRO A 70 -3.83 9.01 -23.54
CA PRO A 70 -3.80 10.47 -23.68
C PRO A 70 -4.36 11.20 -22.45
N GLY A 71 -5.34 10.61 -21.77
CA GLY A 71 -5.93 11.16 -20.56
C GLY A 71 -4.93 11.21 -19.39
N PHE A 72 -4.00 10.26 -19.33
CA PHE A 72 -2.95 10.27 -18.32
C PHE A 72 -1.97 11.41 -18.54
N LEU A 73 -1.64 11.74 -19.78
CA LEU A 73 -0.79 12.90 -20.10
C LEU A 73 -1.38 14.20 -19.57
N VAL A 74 -2.70 14.37 -19.59
CA VAL A 74 -3.35 15.58 -19.03
C VAL A 74 -3.12 15.66 -17.52
N VAL A 75 -3.28 14.53 -16.82
CA VAL A 75 -3.06 14.43 -15.37
C VAL A 75 -1.57 14.65 -15.04
N ALA A 76 -0.67 14.01 -15.76
CA ALA A 76 0.78 14.17 -15.58
C ALA A 76 1.23 15.62 -15.82
N ASN A 77 0.73 16.28 -16.87
CA ASN A 77 1.04 17.69 -17.14
C ASN A 77 0.48 18.62 -16.06
N ALA A 78 -0.73 18.35 -15.55
CA ALA A 78 -1.29 19.11 -14.44
C ALA A 78 -0.46 18.97 -13.15
N LEU A 79 0.08 17.78 -12.89
CA LEU A 79 0.91 17.48 -11.73
C LEU A 79 2.34 18.03 -11.86
N GLN A 80 2.90 18.11 -13.06
CA GLN A 80 4.20 18.77 -13.32
C GLN A 80 4.20 20.27 -12.95
N GLY A 81 3.04 20.91 -12.80
CA GLY A 81 2.94 22.30 -12.36
C GLY A 81 3.32 22.54 -10.89
N ILE A 82 3.54 21.49 -10.09
CA ILE A 82 3.95 21.61 -8.69
C ILE A 82 5.47 21.83 -8.63
N PRO A 83 5.95 22.98 -8.10
CA PRO A 83 7.35 23.37 -8.17
C PRO A 83 8.28 22.61 -7.22
N ASP A 84 7.75 22.07 -6.11
CA ASP A 84 8.55 21.34 -5.13
C ASP A 84 8.62 19.84 -5.48
N PRO A 85 9.81 19.23 -5.66
CA PRO A 85 9.94 17.85 -6.13
C PRO A 85 9.30 16.81 -5.19
N LEU A 86 9.45 16.96 -3.87
CA LEU A 86 8.94 16.00 -2.89
C LEU A 86 7.41 16.12 -2.76
N VAL A 87 6.90 17.34 -2.78
CA VAL A 87 5.45 17.58 -2.78
C VAL A 87 4.82 17.10 -4.08
N ASN A 88 5.47 17.32 -5.23
CA ASN A 88 5.01 16.85 -6.52
C ASN A 88 4.87 15.32 -6.54
N GLU A 89 5.91 14.61 -6.11
CA GLU A 89 5.88 13.17 -5.98
C GLU A 89 4.78 12.70 -5.01
N ALA A 90 4.72 13.28 -3.81
CA ALA A 90 3.75 12.88 -2.80
C ALA A 90 2.30 13.06 -3.27
N VAL A 91 1.99 14.19 -3.92
CA VAL A 91 0.66 14.46 -4.47
C VAL A 91 0.36 13.53 -5.62
N THR A 92 1.31 13.31 -6.53
CA THR A 92 1.13 12.42 -7.69
C THR A 92 0.86 10.97 -7.26
N VAL A 93 1.68 10.43 -6.36
CA VAL A 93 1.53 9.07 -5.84
C VAL A 93 0.22 8.93 -5.08
N THR A 94 -0.15 9.91 -4.24
CA THR A 94 -1.41 9.90 -3.49
C THR A 94 -2.63 9.95 -4.41
N ALA A 95 -2.60 10.81 -5.43
CA ALA A 95 -3.69 10.96 -6.39
C ALA A 95 -3.90 9.68 -7.20
N LEU A 96 -2.81 9.08 -7.71
CA LEU A 96 -2.88 7.83 -8.47
C LEU A 96 -3.29 6.65 -7.59
N ALA A 97 -2.84 6.57 -6.34
CA ALA A 97 -3.31 5.58 -5.38
C ALA A 97 -4.81 5.70 -5.09
N GLY A 98 -5.33 6.93 -5.03
CA GLY A 98 -6.75 7.16 -4.91
C GLY A 98 -7.55 6.73 -6.15
N ILE A 99 -7.03 7.00 -7.35
CA ILE A 99 -7.68 6.57 -8.60
C ILE A 99 -7.70 5.04 -8.71
N THR A 100 -6.60 4.37 -8.34
CA THR A 100 -6.50 2.91 -8.42
C THR A 100 -7.21 2.20 -7.27
N GLY A 101 -7.38 2.83 -6.11
CA GLY A 101 -7.85 2.17 -4.89
C GLY A 101 -6.84 1.17 -4.31
N SER A 102 -5.56 1.30 -4.68
CA SER A 102 -4.46 0.46 -4.22
C SER A 102 -3.21 1.31 -4.02
N ALA A 103 -2.64 1.28 -2.82
CA ALA A 103 -1.42 2.01 -2.48
C ALA A 103 -0.22 1.56 -3.33
N SER A 104 0.02 0.25 -3.41
CA SER A 104 1.10 -0.33 -4.22
C SER A 104 0.85 -0.10 -5.71
N GLY A 105 -0.41 -0.22 -6.14
CA GLY A 105 -0.78 -0.02 -7.52
C GLY A 105 -0.56 1.42 -7.95
N GLY A 106 -1.07 2.39 -7.19
CA GLY A 106 -0.93 3.82 -7.49
C GLY A 106 0.52 4.28 -7.55
N MET A 107 1.35 3.82 -6.61
CA MET A 107 2.80 4.07 -6.65
C MET A 107 3.44 3.45 -7.90
N SER A 108 3.07 2.22 -8.26
CA SER A 108 3.59 1.55 -9.45
C SER A 108 3.25 2.32 -10.74
N ILE A 109 2.01 2.84 -10.87
CA ILE A 109 1.63 3.68 -12.01
C ILE A 109 2.42 4.99 -12.01
N ALA A 110 2.52 5.65 -10.86
CA ALA A 110 3.24 6.92 -10.72
C ALA A 110 4.70 6.79 -11.14
N LEU A 111 5.39 5.76 -10.64
CA LEU A 111 6.80 5.52 -10.95
C LEU A 111 6.98 5.03 -12.38
N ALA A 112 6.10 4.17 -12.90
CA ALA A 112 6.18 3.72 -14.30
C ALA A 112 6.09 4.89 -15.30
N ALA A 113 5.37 5.96 -14.95
CA ALA A 113 5.13 7.06 -15.85
C ALA A 113 6.00 8.31 -15.60
N MET A 114 6.43 8.55 -14.36
CA MET A 114 7.06 9.82 -13.96
C MET A 114 8.36 9.67 -13.17
N ALA A 115 8.88 8.45 -12.94
CA ALA A 115 10.09 8.24 -12.16
C ALA A 115 11.30 9.04 -12.71
N GLU A 116 11.50 9.07 -14.03
CA GLU A 116 12.61 9.84 -14.63
C GLU A 116 12.50 11.34 -14.32
N THR A 117 11.27 11.88 -14.31
CA THR A 117 11.02 13.29 -13.98
C THR A 117 11.28 13.56 -12.49
N PHE A 118 10.83 12.67 -11.60
CA PHE A 118 11.10 12.81 -10.17
C PHE A 118 12.59 12.72 -9.84
N ILE A 119 13.31 11.79 -10.47
CA ILE A 119 14.76 11.64 -10.31
C ILE A 119 15.48 12.90 -10.80
N ALA A 120 15.18 13.39 -12.00
CA ALA A 120 15.81 14.60 -12.55
C ALA A 120 15.57 15.83 -11.66
N ASN A 121 14.35 15.99 -11.15
CA ASN A 121 14.00 17.09 -10.24
C ASN A 121 14.66 16.95 -8.87
N ALA A 122 14.77 15.73 -8.34
CA ALA A 122 15.47 15.45 -7.09
C ALA A 122 16.97 15.74 -7.20
N GLU A 123 17.62 15.31 -8.29
CA GLU A 123 19.02 15.62 -8.56
C GLU A 123 19.26 17.12 -8.69
N ALA A 124 18.40 17.84 -9.41
CA ALA A 124 18.48 19.30 -9.55
C ALA A 124 18.31 20.04 -8.21
N ALA A 125 17.50 19.49 -7.30
CA ALA A 125 17.29 20.05 -5.96
C ALA A 125 18.29 19.53 -4.91
N GLY A 126 19.21 18.64 -5.28
CA GLY A 126 20.18 18.04 -4.36
C GLY A 126 19.58 17.10 -3.32
N ILE A 127 18.43 16.48 -3.64
CA ILE A 127 17.68 15.60 -2.74
C ILE A 127 18.19 14.15 -2.88
N PRO A 128 18.50 13.44 -1.78
CA PRO A 128 18.92 12.05 -1.84
C PRO A 128 17.79 11.14 -2.31
N MET A 129 18.10 10.13 -3.13
CA MET A 129 17.09 9.17 -3.62
C MET A 129 16.46 8.33 -2.51
N GLU A 130 17.16 8.13 -1.40
CA GLU A 130 16.56 7.48 -0.23
C GLU A 130 15.35 8.25 0.31
N VAL A 131 15.42 9.58 0.29
CA VAL A 131 14.33 10.46 0.76
C VAL A 131 13.17 10.41 -0.21
N LEU A 132 13.47 10.50 -1.50
CA LEU A 132 12.48 10.36 -2.57
C LEU A 132 11.70 9.04 -2.41
N HIS A 133 12.41 7.92 -2.27
CA HIS A 133 11.77 6.62 -2.06
C HIS A 133 10.96 6.55 -0.75
N ARG A 134 11.45 7.11 0.36
CA ARG A 134 10.70 7.17 1.63
C ARG A 134 9.42 7.99 1.48
N VAL A 135 9.49 9.14 0.81
CA VAL A 135 8.34 10.01 0.56
C VAL A 135 7.33 9.31 -0.35
N ALA A 136 7.76 8.69 -1.46
CA ALA A 136 6.90 7.88 -2.32
C ALA A 136 6.20 6.74 -1.55
N ALA A 137 6.97 5.99 -0.76
CA ALA A 137 6.47 4.91 0.07
C ALA A 137 5.40 5.40 1.06
N MET A 138 5.67 6.50 1.75
CA MET A 138 4.72 7.08 2.69
C MET A 138 3.55 7.77 2.00
N ALA A 139 3.69 8.30 0.79
CA ALA A 139 2.61 8.92 0.03
C ALA A 139 1.58 7.90 -0.49
N SER A 140 2.02 6.68 -0.82
CA SER A 140 1.18 5.64 -1.44
C SER A 140 -0.16 5.40 -0.76
N GLY A 141 -0.20 5.24 0.56
CA GLY A 141 -1.47 5.06 1.27
C GLY A 141 -2.27 6.33 1.62
N GLY A 142 -2.00 7.48 0.98
CA GLY A 142 -2.60 8.77 1.37
C GLY A 142 -4.12 8.83 1.12
N MET A 143 -4.59 8.14 0.08
CA MET A 143 -6.01 8.06 -0.28
C MET A 143 -6.63 6.70 0.05
N ASP A 144 -6.14 6.02 1.09
CA ASP A 144 -6.67 4.73 1.53
C ASP A 144 -8.09 4.79 2.13
N THR A 145 -8.67 5.98 2.17
CA THR A 145 -10.01 6.28 2.68
C THR A 145 -11.14 5.94 1.72
N LEU A 146 -10.83 5.76 0.43
CA LEU A 146 -11.88 5.65 -0.58
C LEU A 146 -12.57 4.28 -0.50
N PRO A 147 -13.90 4.22 -0.73
CA PRO A 147 -14.69 3.01 -0.50
C PRO A 147 -14.32 1.84 -1.42
N HIS A 148 -13.62 2.10 -2.52
CA HIS A 148 -13.08 1.08 -3.43
C HIS A 148 -11.67 0.60 -3.03
N ASN A 149 -11.11 1.09 -1.93
CA ASN A 149 -9.81 0.62 -1.46
C ASN A 149 -9.90 -0.82 -0.93
N GLY A 150 -9.08 -1.72 -1.48
CA GLY A 150 -9.09 -3.13 -1.12
C GLY A 150 -8.82 -3.41 0.36
N ALA A 151 -8.01 -2.59 1.03
CA ALA A 151 -7.73 -2.72 2.46
C ALA A 151 -8.96 -2.37 3.31
N VAL A 152 -9.73 -1.35 2.92
CA VAL A 152 -10.98 -0.96 3.59
C VAL A 152 -12.05 -2.04 3.42
N ILE A 153 -12.20 -2.57 2.20
CA ILE A 153 -13.15 -3.66 1.92
C ILE A 153 -12.81 -4.90 2.76
N THR A 154 -11.53 -5.27 2.81
CA THR A 154 -11.06 -6.41 3.62
C THR A 154 -11.26 -6.17 5.12
N LEU A 155 -10.93 -4.97 5.62
CA LEU A 155 -11.13 -4.60 7.02
C LEU A 155 -12.61 -4.74 7.42
N LEU A 156 -13.52 -4.25 6.59
CA LEU A 156 -14.96 -4.32 6.86
C LEU A 156 -15.49 -5.76 6.78
N ALA A 157 -14.98 -6.57 5.85
CA ALA A 157 -15.32 -7.98 5.76
C ALA A 157 -14.90 -8.75 7.02
N VAL A 158 -13.65 -8.58 7.47
CA VAL A 158 -13.09 -9.27 8.65
C VAL A 158 -13.74 -8.80 9.94
N THR A 159 -13.94 -7.49 10.10
CA THR A 159 -14.55 -6.91 11.32
C THR A 159 -16.06 -7.07 11.36
N GLY A 160 -16.70 -7.39 10.23
CA GLY A 160 -18.16 -7.47 10.11
C GLY A 160 -18.87 -6.12 10.29
N LEU A 161 -18.15 -5.01 10.21
CA LEU A 161 -18.71 -3.67 10.34
C LEU A 161 -19.28 -3.17 9.00
N THR A 162 -20.30 -2.32 9.07
CA THR A 162 -20.78 -1.63 7.88
C THR A 162 -19.90 -0.42 7.57
N HIS A 163 -19.79 -0.04 6.29
CA HIS A 163 -19.10 1.18 5.88
C HIS A 163 -19.53 2.39 6.72
N ARG A 164 -20.84 2.56 6.94
CA ARG A 164 -21.38 3.67 7.73
C ARG A 164 -20.85 3.74 9.16
N GLN A 165 -20.47 2.61 9.76
CA GLN A 165 -19.98 2.55 11.14
C GLN A 165 -18.47 2.85 11.22
N ALA A 166 -17.66 2.29 10.33
CA ALA A 166 -16.20 2.42 10.40
C ALA A 166 -15.61 3.58 9.58
N TYR A 167 -16.38 4.17 8.65
CA TYR A 167 -15.84 5.17 7.72
C TYR A 167 -15.27 6.41 8.42
N GLY A 168 -15.88 6.84 9.53
CA GLY A 168 -15.36 7.98 10.30
C GLY A 168 -13.96 7.73 10.86
N ASP A 169 -13.73 6.54 11.42
CA ASP A 169 -12.43 6.14 11.97
C ASP A 169 -11.39 5.94 10.87
N ILE A 170 -11.78 5.29 9.77
CA ILE A 170 -10.93 5.11 8.59
C ILE A 170 -10.50 6.47 8.04
N PHE A 171 -11.44 7.41 7.88
CA PHE A 171 -11.16 8.77 7.40
C PHE A 171 -10.24 9.55 8.33
N ALA A 172 -10.43 9.44 9.65
CA ALA A 172 -9.56 10.12 10.60
C ALA A 172 -8.10 9.60 10.51
N ILE A 173 -7.91 8.28 10.45
CA ILE A 173 -6.59 7.65 10.38
C ILE A 173 -5.87 8.02 9.08
N THR A 174 -6.56 7.97 7.95
CA THR A 174 -5.96 8.26 6.64
C THR A 174 -5.59 9.72 6.47
N VAL A 175 -6.39 10.66 7.01
CA VAL A 175 -6.03 12.08 7.04
C VAL A 175 -4.78 12.32 7.88
N ILE A 176 -4.72 11.74 9.09
CA ILE A 176 -3.53 11.85 9.95
C ILE A 176 -2.29 11.31 9.22
N LYS A 177 -2.42 10.14 8.60
CA LYS A 177 -1.34 9.50 7.85
C LYS A 177 -0.89 10.36 6.67
N THR A 178 -1.82 10.98 5.95
CA THR A 178 -1.50 11.87 4.81
C THR A 178 -0.78 13.13 5.29
N LEU A 179 -1.20 13.72 6.40
CA LEU A 179 -0.53 14.86 7.03
C LEU A 179 0.89 14.51 7.50
N ALA A 180 1.14 13.27 7.93
CA ALA A 180 2.47 12.83 8.33
C ALA A 180 3.49 12.91 7.18
N VAL A 181 3.07 12.63 5.94
CA VAL A 181 3.94 12.74 4.74
C VAL A 181 4.41 14.19 4.56
N PHE A 182 3.48 15.15 4.57
CA PHE A 182 3.81 16.58 4.44
C PHE A 182 4.64 17.09 5.62
N THR A 183 4.39 16.57 6.82
CA THR A 183 5.18 16.90 8.01
C THR A 183 6.63 16.43 7.86
N ILE A 184 6.83 15.23 7.31
CA ILE A 184 8.17 14.68 7.05
C ILE A 184 8.90 15.45 5.96
N ILE A 185 8.21 15.84 4.88
CA ILE A 185 8.77 16.72 3.85
C ILE A 185 9.22 18.05 4.49
N GLY A 186 8.38 18.65 5.33
CA GLY A 186 8.72 19.88 6.06
C GLY A 186 9.92 19.70 7.00
N LEU A 187 9.99 18.58 7.72
CA LEU A 187 11.13 18.23 8.58
C LEU A 187 12.41 18.08 7.75
N PHE A 188 12.36 17.39 6.62
CA PHE A 188 13.51 17.24 5.72
C PHE A 188 14.05 18.59 5.28
N TYR A 189 13.19 19.52 4.87
CA TYR A 189 13.62 20.87 4.49
C TYR A 189 14.16 21.71 5.66
N LEU A 190 13.70 21.46 6.89
CA LEU A 190 14.13 22.21 8.07
C LEU A 190 15.43 21.67 8.69
N THR A 191 15.63 20.36 8.68
CA THR A 191 16.75 19.72 9.38
C THR A 191 17.77 19.10 8.45
N GLY A 192 17.38 18.70 7.23
CA GLY A 192 18.18 17.87 6.33
C GLY A 192 18.26 16.39 6.77
N TRP A 193 17.48 16.00 7.79
CA TRP A 193 17.47 14.65 8.36
C TRP A 193 16.14 13.99 8.09
N VAL A 194 16.01 13.33 6.93
CA VAL A 194 15.12 12.21 6.61
C VAL A 194 15.71 11.51 5.40
#